data_AF-T0PP05-F1
#
_entry.id   AF-T0PP05-F1
#
_cell.length_a   1.000
_cell.length_b   1.000
_cell.length_c   1.000
_cell.angle_alpha   90.00
_cell.angle_beta   90.00
_cell.angle_gamma   90.00
#
_symmetry.space_group_name_H-M   'P 1'
#
loop_
_entity.id
_entity.type
_entity.pdbx_description
1 polymer ?
#
loop_
_entity_poly.entity_id
_entity_poly.type
_entity_poly.pdbx_seq_one_letter_code
_entity_poly.pdbx_strand_id
1 'polypeptide(L)'
;MLTIDGAGSNSITVSNCDFDGQTSWSASCDGRHHWTNIFVSNLKMSFLNNVFHHTSARAPKFSSSNGKYKLQVHMANNYWYNNTGRSFEVDDAYVLSEGNFWVSTKQPNLPQKKGSVMSTNNANKGSCKAALGRDCVVDAFVNSGAFVGHSESAVPPMMKGIATAYKPGPAKRLAFSAKNWGVGDL
;
A
#
# COMPACT_ATOMS: atom_id res chain seq x y z
N MET A 1 -6.52 -12.14 -4.78
CA MET A 1 -6.35 -11.02 -5.73
C MET A 1 -7.59 -10.14 -5.70
N LEU A 2 -7.45 -8.82 -5.75
CA LEU A 2 -8.55 -7.88 -5.99
C LEU A 2 -8.30 -7.05 -7.25
N THR A 3 -9.34 -6.89 -8.07
CA THR A 3 -9.31 -6.02 -9.25
C THR A 3 -10.50 -5.08 -9.30
N ILE A 4 -10.25 -3.87 -9.79
CA ILE A 4 -11.30 -2.90 -10.13
C ILE A 4 -10.93 -2.25 -11.44
N ASP A 5 -11.90 -2.19 -12.35
CA ASP A 5 -11.76 -1.57 -13.66
C ASP A 5 -13.04 -0.80 -14.01
N GLY A 6 -12.91 0.27 -14.79
CA GLY A 6 -13.99 0.89 -15.58
C GLY A 6 -15.21 1.41 -14.81
N ALA A 7 -16.10 0.49 -14.40
CA ALA A 7 -17.40 0.77 -13.76
C ALA A 7 -17.28 1.34 -12.34
N GLY A 8 -16.12 1.15 -11.69
CA GLY A 8 -15.66 1.92 -10.54
C GLY A 8 -16.43 1.79 -9.22
N SER A 9 -15.95 2.51 -8.22
CA SER A 9 -16.62 2.77 -6.96
C SER A 9 -16.18 4.13 -6.43
N ASN A 10 -17.11 4.95 -5.96
CA ASN A 10 -16.78 6.28 -5.42
C ASN A 10 -15.84 6.20 -4.21
N SER A 11 -15.96 5.14 -3.40
CA SER A 11 -15.07 4.86 -2.29
C SER A 11 -15.01 3.38 -1.94
N ILE A 12 -13.87 2.92 -1.43
CA ILE A 12 -13.67 1.52 -0.99
C ILE A 12 -12.81 1.51 0.26
N THR A 13 -13.16 0.62 1.18
CA THR A 13 -12.25 0.20 2.26
C THR A 13 -11.93 -1.28 2.06
N VAL A 14 -10.64 -1.61 1.98
CA VAL A 14 -10.17 -3.01 2.07
C VAL A 14 -9.38 -3.09 3.37
N SER A 15 -9.84 -3.93 4.28
CA SER A 15 -9.24 -4.01 5.60
C SER A 15 -9.25 -5.38 6.21
N ASN A 16 -8.19 -5.69 6.98
CA ASN A 16 -8.00 -6.97 7.66
C ASN A 16 -8.05 -8.17 6.70
N CYS A 17 -7.63 -7.97 5.45
CA CYS A 17 -7.53 -9.03 4.47
C CYS A 17 -6.12 -9.63 4.48
N ASP A 18 -6.04 -10.95 4.32
CA ASP A 18 -4.81 -11.65 4.03
C ASP A 18 -4.68 -11.95 2.53
N PHE A 19 -3.59 -11.51 1.94
CA PHE A 19 -3.22 -11.73 0.55
C PHE A 19 -2.06 -12.70 0.48
N ASP A 20 -2.38 -13.99 0.53
CA ASP A 20 -1.42 -15.06 0.33
C ASP A 20 -1.06 -15.23 -1.15
N GLY A 21 0.22 -14.99 -1.46
CA GLY A 21 0.80 -15.19 -2.77
C GLY A 21 1.56 -16.50 -2.95
N GLN A 22 1.56 -17.42 -1.98
CA GLN A 22 2.20 -18.73 -2.13
C GLN A 22 1.54 -19.52 -3.27
N THR A 23 2.34 -20.01 -4.20
CA THR A 23 1.84 -20.75 -5.36
C THR A 23 2.93 -21.64 -5.93
N SER A 24 2.56 -22.80 -6.48
CA SER A 24 3.46 -23.65 -7.27
C SER A 24 3.73 -23.09 -8.68
N TRP A 25 2.86 -22.20 -9.18
CA TRP A 25 3.00 -21.55 -10.49
C TRP A 25 3.00 -20.04 -10.34
N SER A 26 4.10 -19.41 -10.75
CA SER A 26 4.30 -17.95 -10.63
C SER A 26 4.94 -17.41 -11.90
N ALA A 27 4.55 -16.19 -12.29
CA ALA A 27 5.17 -15.49 -13.42
C ALA A 27 6.66 -15.18 -13.19
N SER A 28 7.08 -15.15 -11.92
CA SER A 28 8.47 -14.98 -11.49
C SER A 28 9.23 -16.30 -11.31
N CYS A 29 8.58 -17.45 -11.54
CA CYS A 29 9.18 -18.79 -11.41
C CYS A 29 9.84 -19.06 -10.03
N ASP A 30 9.35 -18.44 -8.96
CA ASP A 30 9.96 -18.48 -7.62
C ASP A 30 8.94 -18.73 -6.49
N GLY A 31 7.73 -19.12 -6.85
CA GLY A 31 6.64 -19.46 -5.95
C GLY A 31 5.86 -18.27 -5.37
N ARG A 32 6.01 -17.08 -5.97
CA ARG A 32 5.36 -15.85 -5.48
C ARG A 32 4.40 -15.21 -6.49
N HIS A 33 3.20 -14.90 -6.05
CA HIS A 33 2.14 -14.39 -6.92
C HIS A 33 2.42 -12.97 -7.42
N HIS A 34 2.29 -12.76 -8.73
CA HIS A 34 2.58 -11.47 -9.38
C HIS A 34 1.35 -10.55 -9.46
N TRP A 35 0.16 -11.13 -9.54
CA TRP A 35 -1.09 -10.41 -9.84
C TRP A 35 -1.85 -10.10 -8.56
N THR A 36 -1.21 -9.46 -7.58
CA THR A 36 -1.76 -9.33 -6.22
C THR A 36 -3.03 -8.47 -6.18
N ASN A 37 -2.95 -7.18 -6.50
CA ASN A 37 -4.09 -6.25 -6.52
C ASN A 37 -3.91 -5.16 -7.58
N ILE A 38 -4.97 -4.85 -8.34
CA ILE A 38 -4.93 -3.88 -9.44
C ILE A 38 -6.16 -2.98 -9.41
N PHE A 39 -5.96 -1.67 -9.37
CA PHE A 39 -7.04 -0.69 -9.31
C PHE A 39 -6.91 0.32 -10.46
N VAL A 40 -7.91 0.33 -11.34
CA VAL A 40 -7.99 1.19 -12.54
C VAL A 40 -9.37 1.83 -12.62
N SER A 41 -9.67 2.77 -11.73
CA SER A 41 -10.94 3.50 -11.72
C SER A 41 -10.87 4.79 -10.90
N ASN A 42 -11.90 5.66 -10.97
CA ASN A 42 -12.07 6.74 -10.01
C ASN A 42 -12.24 6.13 -8.62
N LEU A 43 -11.39 6.50 -7.66
CA LEU A 43 -11.29 5.77 -6.41
C LEU A 43 -10.81 6.64 -5.24
N LYS A 44 -11.57 6.65 -4.15
CA LYS A 44 -11.12 7.06 -2.82
C LYS A 44 -10.99 5.82 -1.94
N MET A 45 -9.79 5.46 -1.55
CA MET A 45 -9.51 4.16 -0.96
C MET A 45 -8.88 4.27 0.43
N SER A 46 -9.38 3.45 1.34
CA SER A 46 -8.73 3.12 2.60
C SER A 46 -8.22 1.68 2.52
N PHE A 47 -6.91 1.50 2.65
CA PHE A 47 -6.24 0.20 2.62
C PHE A 47 -5.60 -0.02 3.99
N LEU A 48 -6.27 -0.77 4.86
CA LEU A 48 -6.04 -0.73 6.30
C LEU A 48 -5.76 -2.11 6.88
N ASN A 49 -4.69 -2.28 7.67
CA ASN A 49 -4.44 -3.53 8.41
C ASN A 49 -4.43 -4.81 7.55
N ASN A 50 -4.09 -4.71 6.27
CA ASN A 50 -3.99 -5.87 5.39
C ASN A 50 -2.61 -6.49 5.45
N VAL A 51 -2.52 -7.74 5.03
CA VAL A 51 -1.29 -8.52 5.04
C VAL A 51 -1.00 -8.99 3.63
N PHE A 52 0.21 -8.75 3.15
CA PHE A 52 0.67 -9.19 1.82
C PHE A 52 1.89 -10.07 2.00
N HIS A 53 1.79 -11.33 1.60
CA HIS A 53 2.94 -12.22 1.72
C HIS A 53 3.18 -13.08 0.51
N HIS A 54 4.46 -13.43 0.29
CA HIS A 54 4.86 -14.30 -0.80
C HIS A 54 4.42 -13.74 -2.17
N THR A 55 4.63 -12.45 -2.40
CA THR A 55 4.24 -11.76 -3.64
C THR A 55 5.46 -11.37 -4.46
N SER A 56 5.28 -11.08 -5.76
CA SER A 56 6.38 -10.60 -6.61
C SER A 56 6.10 -9.26 -7.30
N ALA A 57 4.83 -8.84 -7.37
CA ALA A 57 4.43 -7.55 -7.93
C ALA A 57 3.01 -7.11 -7.51
N ARG A 58 2.68 -5.88 -7.89
CA ARG A 58 1.33 -5.31 -7.89
C ARG A 58 0.64 -5.48 -6.55
N ALA A 59 1.35 -5.20 -5.45
CA ALA A 59 0.84 -5.37 -4.10
C ALA A 59 0.75 -4.03 -3.36
N PRO A 60 0.02 -3.01 -3.89
CA PRO A 60 -0.88 -3.03 -5.05
C PRO A 60 -0.33 -2.30 -6.31
N LYS A 61 -1.08 -2.38 -7.42
CA LYS A 61 -0.96 -1.49 -8.59
C LYS A 61 -2.13 -0.50 -8.64
N PHE A 62 -1.81 0.77 -8.86
CA PHE A 62 -2.77 1.85 -9.15
C PHE A 62 -2.49 2.43 -10.53
N SER A 63 -3.52 2.66 -11.34
CA SER A 63 -3.38 3.35 -12.63
C SER A 63 -4.54 4.29 -12.90
N SER A 64 -4.24 5.53 -13.31
CA SER A 64 -5.25 6.49 -13.79
C SER A 64 -5.77 6.18 -15.19
N SER A 65 -5.23 5.15 -15.89
CA SER A 65 -5.51 4.90 -17.30
C SER A 65 -5.30 6.16 -18.15
N ASN A 66 -4.08 6.71 -18.12
CA ASN A 66 -3.69 7.94 -18.82
C ASN A 66 -4.53 9.18 -18.43
N GLY A 67 -4.73 9.38 -17.13
CA GLY A 67 -5.45 10.53 -16.58
C GLY A 67 -6.98 10.42 -16.67
N LYS A 68 -7.52 9.30 -17.17
CA LYS A 68 -8.97 9.05 -17.24
C LYS A 68 -9.60 8.98 -15.84
N TYR A 69 -8.86 8.51 -14.86
CA TYR A 69 -9.34 8.26 -13.51
C TYR A 69 -8.52 8.99 -12.45
N LYS A 70 -9.19 9.41 -11.38
CA LYS A 70 -8.55 10.01 -10.21
C LYS A 70 -8.55 9.04 -9.04
N LEU A 71 -7.35 8.69 -8.57
CA LEU A 71 -7.16 7.77 -7.45
C LEU A 71 -6.54 8.51 -6.25
N GLN A 72 -7.17 8.36 -5.09
CA GLN A 72 -6.72 8.87 -3.80
C GLN A 72 -6.71 7.70 -2.82
N VAL A 73 -5.54 7.33 -2.32
CA VAL A 73 -5.34 6.10 -1.56
C VAL A 73 -4.65 6.41 -0.23
N HIS A 74 -5.34 6.08 0.86
CA HIS A 74 -4.78 6.03 2.20
C HIS A 74 -4.41 4.59 2.54
N MET A 75 -3.12 4.32 2.76
CA MET A 75 -2.60 3.02 3.13
C MET A 75 -2.03 3.10 4.54
N ALA A 76 -2.70 2.46 5.50
CA ALA A 76 -2.30 2.52 6.90
C ALA A 76 -2.22 1.17 7.60
N ASN A 77 -1.16 0.97 8.38
CA ASN A 77 -0.96 -0.22 9.22
C ASN A 77 -1.02 -1.58 8.52
N ASN A 78 -0.75 -1.62 7.22
CA ASN A 78 -0.59 -2.86 6.49
C ASN A 78 0.80 -3.46 6.74
N TYR A 79 0.93 -4.74 6.42
CA TYR A 79 2.13 -5.54 6.64
C TYR A 79 2.54 -6.27 5.36
N TRP A 80 3.72 -5.96 4.84
CA TRP A 80 4.33 -6.67 3.71
C TRP A 80 5.42 -7.60 4.19
N TYR A 81 5.39 -8.85 3.72
CA TYR A 81 6.40 -9.86 4.00
C TYR A 81 6.77 -10.68 2.76
N ASN A 82 8.06 -10.97 2.61
CA ASN A 82 8.55 -11.92 1.61
C ASN A 82 8.11 -11.58 0.17
N ASN A 83 8.56 -10.42 -0.32
CA ASN A 83 8.38 -10.01 -1.70
C ASN A 83 9.73 -9.95 -2.43
N THR A 84 9.90 -10.77 -3.47
CA THR A 84 11.16 -10.91 -4.22
C THR A 84 11.32 -9.94 -5.38
N GLY A 85 10.26 -9.24 -5.75
CA GLY A 85 10.24 -8.32 -6.88
C GLY A 85 10.00 -6.92 -6.40
N ARG A 86 8.83 -6.40 -6.76
CA ARG A 86 8.38 -5.05 -6.42
C ARG A 86 7.02 -5.11 -5.75
N SER A 87 6.67 -4.11 -4.95
CA SER A 87 5.33 -4.05 -4.33
C SER A 87 4.46 -3.01 -5.04
N PHE A 88 4.67 -1.73 -4.74
CA PHE A 88 3.81 -0.67 -5.27
C PHE A 88 4.18 -0.33 -6.71
N GLU A 89 3.16 -0.31 -7.56
CA GLU A 89 3.23 0.26 -8.91
C GLU A 89 2.20 1.39 -8.98
N VAL A 90 2.68 2.64 -9.10
CA VAL A 90 1.81 3.83 -9.12
C VAL A 90 1.98 4.54 -10.45
N ASP A 91 1.05 4.25 -11.36
CA ASP A 91 0.91 4.92 -12.65
C ASP A 91 -0.16 6.00 -12.53
N ASP A 92 0.22 7.12 -11.89
CA ASP A 92 -0.62 8.30 -11.65
C ASP A 92 -1.78 8.06 -10.65
N ALA A 93 -1.48 8.30 -9.37
CA ALA A 93 -2.42 8.33 -8.25
C ALA A 93 -1.85 9.20 -7.12
N TYR A 94 -2.67 9.56 -6.13
CA TYR A 94 -2.22 10.14 -4.86
C TYR A 94 -2.21 9.06 -3.79
N VAL A 95 -1.05 8.73 -3.23
CA VAL A 95 -0.90 7.63 -2.26
C VAL A 95 -0.18 8.11 -1.00
N LEU A 96 -0.86 8.00 0.14
CA LEU A 96 -0.27 8.16 1.47
C LEU A 96 -0.04 6.81 2.11
N SER A 97 1.22 6.48 2.39
CA SER A 97 1.63 5.34 3.21
C SER A 97 2.06 5.83 4.59
N GLU A 98 1.40 5.33 5.64
CA GLU A 98 1.75 5.63 7.03
C GLU A 98 1.54 4.45 7.98
N GLY A 99 2.45 4.29 8.95
CA GLY A 99 2.38 3.22 9.94
C GLY A 99 2.42 1.80 9.36
N ASN A 100 2.83 1.64 8.12
CA ASN A 100 2.98 0.34 7.46
C ASN A 100 4.31 -0.32 7.84
N PHE A 101 4.33 -1.64 7.84
CA PHE A 101 5.53 -2.41 8.16
C PHE A 101 5.95 -3.27 6.97
N TRP A 102 7.20 -3.17 6.58
CA TRP A 102 7.78 -3.82 5.41
C TRP A 102 8.93 -4.71 5.85
N VAL A 103 8.85 -5.99 5.55
CA VAL A 103 9.95 -6.92 5.83
C VAL A 103 10.26 -7.79 4.62
N SER A 104 11.55 -7.94 4.30
CA SER A 104 12.00 -8.78 3.18
C SER A 104 11.28 -8.44 1.87
N THR A 105 11.10 -7.14 1.60
CA THR A 105 10.49 -6.62 0.38
C THR A 105 11.57 -5.97 -0.48
N LYS A 106 11.97 -6.63 -1.57
CA LYS A 106 13.12 -6.22 -2.39
C LYS A 106 12.98 -4.78 -2.91
N GLN A 107 11.80 -4.41 -3.42
CA GLN A 107 11.51 -3.06 -3.87
C GLN A 107 10.11 -2.62 -3.41
N PRO A 108 9.98 -1.88 -2.30
CA PRO A 108 8.68 -1.43 -1.79
C PRO A 108 7.85 -0.64 -2.81
N ASN A 109 8.48 0.14 -3.68
CA ASN A 109 7.78 0.77 -4.80
C ASN A 109 8.67 0.96 -6.04
N LEU A 110 8.05 0.96 -7.22
CA LEU A 110 8.68 1.51 -8.41
C LEU A 110 8.73 3.05 -8.31
N PRO A 111 9.88 3.69 -8.59
CA PRO A 111 10.04 5.14 -8.53
C PRO A 111 9.47 5.84 -9.78
N GLN A 112 8.20 5.60 -10.08
CA GLN A 112 7.51 6.21 -11.22
C GLN A 112 7.28 7.71 -10.99
N LYS A 113 7.29 8.49 -12.08
CA LYS A 113 7.20 9.97 -12.04
C LYS A 113 5.81 10.54 -12.37
N LYS A 114 4.81 9.68 -12.64
CA LYS A 114 3.49 10.12 -13.08
C LYS A 114 2.49 10.41 -11.94
N GLY A 115 2.68 9.84 -10.74
CA GLY A 115 1.78 10.02 -9.59
C GLY A 115 2.43 10.75 -8.42
N SER A 116 1.69 10.98 -7.34
CA SER A 116 2.21 11.53 -6.08
C SER A 116 2.17 10.47 -5.00
N VAL A 117 3.33 10.07 -4.48
CA VAL A 117 3.46 8.96 -3.53
C VAL A 117 4.34 9.41 -2.38
N MET A 118 3.82 9.25 -1.16
CA MET A 118 4.51 9.57 0.07
C MET A 118 4.50 8.34 0.99
N SER A 119 5.69 7.87 1.36
CA SER A 119 5.88 7.02 2.54
C SER A 119 6.32 7.90 3.69
N THR A 120 5.66 7.77 4.82
CA THR A 120 5.92 8.62 5.97
C THR A 120 7.21 8.21 6.66
N ASN A 121 8.10 9.18 6.89
CA ASN A 121 9.35 9.04 7.61
C ASN A 121 9.50 10.17 8.65
N ASN A 122 10.58 10.12 9.44
CA ASN A 122 10.80 11.10 10.50
C ASN A 122 10.93 12.55 9.99
N ALA A 123 11.37 12.75 8.74
CA ALA A 123 11.55 14.07 8.16
C ALA A 123 10.22 14.66 7.63
N ASN A 124 9.33 13.84 7.06
CA ASN A 124 8.11 14.32 6.41
C ASN A 124 6.83 14.17 7.24
N LYS A 125 6.85 13.50 8.41
CA LYS A 125 5.64 13.22 9.22
C LYS A 125 4.79 14.46 9.56
N GLY A 126 5.44 15.62 9.73
CA GLY A 126 4.77 16.88 10.06
C GLY A 126 3.95 17.48 8.93
N SER A 127 4.17 17.05 7.68
CA SER A 127 3.45 17.54 6.49
C SER A 127 1.94 17.27 6.55
N CYS A 128 1.52 16.30 7.36
CA CYS A 128 0.12 15.93 7.51
C CYS A 128 -0.67 16.83 8.46
N LYS A 129 -0.02 17.65 9.29
CA LYS A 129 -0.72 18.46 10.31
C LYS A 129 -1.79 19.36 9.70
N ALA A 130 -1.45 20.08 8.63
CA ALA A 130 -2.36 21.04 8.00
C ALA A 130 -3.58 20.38 7.37
N ALA A 131 -3.41 19.21 6.73
CA ALA A 131 -4.46 18.53 6.00
C ALA A 131 -5.28 17.56 6.86
N LEU A 132 -4.64 16.89 7.82
CA LEU A 132 -5.20 15.77 8.60
C LEU A 132 -5.37 16.09 10.09
N GLY A 133 -4.89 17.24 10.57
CA GLY A 133 -4.97 17.64 11.98
C GLY A 133 -4.04 16.86 12.91
N ARG A 134 -3.13 16.06 12.37
CA ARG A 134 -2.16 15.23 13.11
C ARG A 134 -0.89 15.02 12.30
N ASP A 135 0.18 14.64 12.99
CA ASP A 135 1.34 14.05 12.31
C ASP A 135 0.92 12.73 11.61
N CYS A 136 1.54 12.44 10.47
CA CYS A 136 1.48 11.11 9.88
C CYS A 136 2.33 10.13 10.69
N VAL A 137 2.03 8.84 10.59
CA VAL A 137 2.75 7.80 11.32
C VAL A 137 3.85 7.19 10.46
N VAL A 138 5.05 7.05 11.01
CA VAL A 138 6.22 6.58 10.26
C VAL A 138 6.07 5.11 9.85
N ASP A 139 6.39 4.81 8.59
CA ASP A 139 6.54 3.45 8.08
C ASP A 139 7.84 2.81 8.56
N ALA A 140 7.86 1.49 8.73
CA ALA A 140 9.06 0.74 9.13
C ALA A 140 9.50 -0.23 8.03
N PHE A 141 10.81 -0.31 7.79
CA PHE A 141 11.41 -1.17 6.78
C PHE A 141 12.52 -2.02 7.40
N VAL A 142 12.45 -3.34 7.24
CA VAL A 142 13.44 -4.31 7.73
C VAL A 142 13.85 -5.22 6.59
N ASN A 143 15.15 -5.36 6.30
CA ASN A 143 15.66 -6.18 5.20
C ASN A 143 14.92 -5.92 3.87
N SER A 144 14.55 -4.67 3.62
CA SER A 144 13.77 -4.25 2.46
C SER A 144 14.53 -3.17 1.69
N GLY A 145 14.22 -3.01 0.41
CA GLY A 145 14.76 -1.91 -0.39
C GLY A 145 14.25 -0.54 0.09
N ALA A 146 14.77 0.52 -0.52
CA ALA A 146 14.30 1.87 -0.24
C ALA A 146 12.89 2.10 -0.82
N PHE A 147 12.05 2.77 -0.06
CA PHE A 147 10.84 3.40 -0.60
C PHE A 147 11.21 4.78 -1.15
N VAL A 148 10.90 5.05 -2.41
CA VAL A 148 11.24 6.31 -3.10
C VAL A 148 9.97 7.11 -3.37
N GLY A 149 9.77 8.21 -2.64
CA GLY A 149 8.64 9.12 -2.84
C GLY A 149 8.71 9.92 -4.14
N HIS A 150 7.59 10.51 -4.52
CA HIS A 150 7.49 11.44 -5.65
C HIS A 150 6.37 12.46 -5.37
N SER A 151 6.63 13.75 -5.59
CA SER A 151 5.66 14.83 -5.35
C SER A 151 4.97 14.73 -3.97
N GLU A 152 5.73 14.39 -2.93
CA GLU A 152 5.20 14.03 -1.61
C GLU A 152 4.32 15.14 -1.00
N SER A 153 4.68 16.41 -1.18
CA SER A 153 3.92 17.55 -0.67
C SER A 153 2.50 17.67 -1.25
N ALA A 154 2.23 17.08 -2.41
CA ALA A 154 0.90 17.05 -3.01
C ALA A 154 -0.02 15.98 -2.38
N VAL A 155 0.53 15.04 -1.61
CA VAL A 155 -0.22 13.89 -1.08
C VAL A 155 -1.14 14.28 0.10
N PRO A 156 -0.68 14.91 1.20
CA PRO A 156 -1.52 15.13 2.36
C PRO A 156 -2.84 15.90 2.09
N PRO A 157 -2.87 16.99 1.29
CA PRO A 157 -4.12 17.69 0.96
C PRO A 157 -5.15 16.77 0.30
N MET A 158 -4.69 15.79 -0.47
CA MET A 158 -5.52 14.83 -1.17
C MET A 158 -6.07 13.71 -0.27
N MET A 159 -5.63 13.62 0.98
CA MET A 159 -6.09 12.61 1.93
C MET A 159 -7.18 13.11 2.89
N LYS A 160 -7.56 14.39 2.78
CA LYS A 160 -8.65 14.97 3.60
C LYS A 160 -9.96 14.22 3.37
N GLY A 161 -10.60 13.79 4.45
CA GLY A 161 -11.84 13.01 4.41
C GLY A 161 -11.65 11.51 4.11
N ILE A 162 -10.42 11.06 3.82
CA ILE A 162 -10.08 9.63 3.68
C ILE A 162 -9.25 9.21 4.90
N ALA A 163 -8.06 9.81 5.08
CA ALA A 163 -7.12 9.46 6.15
C ALA A 163 -7.52 9.96 7.55
N THR A 164 -8.64 10.66 7.67
CA THR A 164 -9.27 11.06 8.94
C THR A 164 -10.27 10.02 9.46
N ALA A 165 -10.72 9.08 8.61
CA ALA A 165 -11.67 8.03 8.98
C ALA A 165 -11.02 6.88 9.77
N TYR A 166 -9.69 6.76 9.71
CA TYR A 166 -8.91 5.76 10.43
C TYR A 166 -7.78 6.46 11.19
N LYS A 167 -7.53 6.04 12.43
CA LYS A 167 -6.42 6.53 13.25
C LYS A 167 -5.27 5.52 13.20
N PRO A 168 -4.19 5.81 12.44
CA PRO A 168 -3.07 4.88 12.33
C PRO A 168 -2.29 4.76 13.64
N GLY A 169 -1.85 3.56 13.95
CA GLY A 169 -0.88 3.28 15.00
C GLY A 169 0.55 3.23 14.47
N PRO A 170 1.57 3.13 15.35
CA PRO A 170 2.94 2.84 14.94
C PRO A 170 3.02 1.57 14.09
N ALA A 171 3.96 1.51 13.14
CA ALA A 171 4.23 0.31 12.39
C ALA A 171 4.57 -0.87 13.32
N LYS A 172 3.91 -2.02 13.12
CA LYS A 172 4.05 -3.20 13.97
C LYS A 172 4.46 -4.40 13.14
N ARG A 173 5.43 -5.16 13.66
CA ARG A 173 5.72 -6.49 13.13
C ARG A 173 4.59 -7.45 13.54
N LEU A 174 4.02 -8.14 12.56
CA LEU A 174 3.01 -9.16 12.80
C LEU A 174 3.67 -10.54 12.91
N ALA A 175 3.08 -11.40 13.75
CA ALA A 175 3.40 -12.81 13.81
C ALA A 175 2.31 -13.60 13.07
N PHE A 176 2.74 -14.45 12.14
CA PHE A 176 1.84 -15.35 11.43
C PHE A 176 1.57 -16.58 12.28
N SER A 177 0.32 -17.01 12.30
CA SER A 177 -0.03 -18.28 12.92
C SER A 177 -0.07 -19.39 11.87
N ALA A 178 0.57 -20.51 12.19
CA ALA A 178 0.42 -21.74 11.44
C ALA A 178 -0.98 -22.38 11.61
N LYS A 179 -1.80 -21.90 12.56
CA LYS A 179 -3.10 -22.49 12.88
C LYS A 179 -4.24 -22.01 11.99
N ASN A 180 -4.18 -20.79 11.49
CA ASN A 180 -5.24 -20.20 10.67
C ASN A 180 -4.73 -19.66 9.33
N TRP A 181 -3.47 -19.93 8.97
CA TRP A 181 -2.82 -19.42 7.76
C TRP A 181 -2.99 -17.89 7.60
N GLY A 182 -3.05 -17.17 8.73
CA GLY A 182 -3.28 -15.73 8.79
C GLY A 182 -2.52 -15.06 9.94
N VAL A 183 -2.88 -13.81 10.27
CA VAL A 183 -2.25 -13.07 11.38
C VAL A 183 -2.98 -13.32 12.69
N GLY A 184 -2.22 -13.70 13.72
CA GLY A 184 -2.74 -14.02 15.05
C GLY A 184 -3.51 -15.34 15.10
N ASP A 185 -4.00 -15.72 16.28
CA ASP A 185 -5.00 -16.78 16.47
C ASP A 185 -6.32 -16.07 16.80
N LEU A 186 -7.33 -16.19 15.92
CA LEU A 186 -8.69 -15.72 16.18
C LEU A 186 -9.44 -16.72 17.08
#